data_AF-A0A838J329-F1
#
_entry.id   AF-A0A838J329-F1
#
_cell.length_a   1.000
_cell.length_b   1.000
_cell.length_c   1.000
_cell.angle_alpha   90.00
_cell.angle_beta   90.00
_cell.angle_gamma   90.00
#
_symmetry.space_group_name_H-M   'P 1'
#
loop_
_entity.id
_entity.type
_entity.pdbx_description
1 polymer ?
#
loop_
_entity_poly.entity_id
_entity_poly.type
_entity_poly.pdbx_seq_one_letter_code
_entity_poly.pdbx_strand_id
1 'polypeptide(L)'
;MDDQPRLPNDRLRHQRELRGWSQKRVADELRERFEESGATAKDVGRWERGIRIPGPFYRERLCLLFGRTADQLGFIDPSSEEDQDEPTYQPAVAPQREQAPELGDIMASFNHSRRGFLGAVLAGASTAAIPKGALSILVGAGGIGQQTLQHFEKLNEICWDLSNNNQLELAEQILGIYLPRISIVAHQPSSHQPQAASLVARGYILAAEVDKQNVVAMQAYAQQAVFYSQLTEDYNVQCDALRQEATIALIAKQPFKALMSYQKALPLLDKVTPLLRSRMYLGLASAFARCNPALYKQEALRYLGMANEHFPAKPEDDLWFRYMYSTGSRSVVSLYEALTYNDLKQPKDAWKSLMHVDGLHPKLPVTDSSRLEFLNLQAKAAADLGNLEESCAYLEASVQGADATGYTVWREEAADVYQEMVKLWPHELQVRRLGRLFQLSKGA
;
A
#
# COMPACT_ATOMS: atom_id res chain seq x y z
N MET A 1 17.15 33.98 -36.53
CA MET A 1 16.58 34.26 -35.19
C MET A 1 15.16 33.75 -35.23
N ASP A 2 14.95 32.51 -34.80
CA ASP A 2 13.61 31.93 -34.71
C ASP A 2 12.86 32.57 -33.54
N ASP A 3 11.93 33.45 -33.87
CA ASP A 3 10.98 34.04 -32.93
C ASP A 3 9.73 33.16 -32.91
N GLN A 4 9.84 31.98 -32.28
CA GLN A 4 8.65 31.18 -31.96
C GLN A 4 7.81 31.95 -30.93
N PRO A 5 6.48 32.05 -31.11
CA PRO A 5 5.62 32.79 -30.20
C PRO A 5 5.65 32.15 -28.81
N ARG A 6 6.20 32.88 -27.83
CA ARG A 6 6.29 32.43 -26.44
C ARG A 6 4.89 32.38 -25.83
N LEU A 7 4.40 31.18 -25.55
CA LEU A 7 3.11 30.98 -24.90
C LEU A 7 3.19 31.44 -23.42
N PRO A 8 2.38 32.41 -23.00
CA PRO A 8 2.29 32.82 -21.60
C PRO A 8 1.86 31.66 -20.70
N ASN A 9 2.44 31.57 -19.50
CA ASN A 9 2.02 30.58 -18.50
C ASN A 9 0.87 31.14 -17.66
N ASP A 10 -0.33 31.11 -18.25
CA ASP A 10 -1.55 31.62 -17.62
C ASP A 10 -1.97 30.78 -16.41
N ARG A 11 -1.58 29.50 -16.34
CA ARG A 11 -1.87 28.61 -15.21
C ARG A 11 -1.14 29.04 -13.94
N LEU A 12 0.16 29.36 -14.05
CA LEU A 12 0.95 29.90 -12.94
C LEU A 12 0.42 31.27 -12.50
N ARG A 13 0.12 32.16 -13.47
CA ARG A 13 -0.44 33.48 -13.20
C ARG A 13 -1.78 33.38 -12.45
N HIS A 14 -2.66 32.50 -12.91
CA HIS A 14 -3.96 32.28 -12.29
C HIS A 14 -3.84 31.83 -10.84
N GLN A 15 -2.93 30.90 -10.51
CA GLN A 15 -2.72 30.46 -9.11
C GLN A 15 -2.23 31.58 -8.19
N ARG A 16 -1.43 32.51 -8.71
CA ARG A 16 -1.01 33.71 -7.98
C ARG A 16 -2.19 34.66 -7.77
N GLU A 17 -2.98 34.91 -8.81
CA GLU A 17 -4.12 35.85 -8.76
C GLU A 17 -5.26 35.33 -7.89
N LEU A 18 -5.55 34.02 -7.91
CA LEU A 18 -6.49 33.37 -6.99
C LEU A 18 -6.18 33.62 -5.51
N ARG A 19 -4.91 33.85 -5.18
CA ARG A 19 -4.44 34.12 -3.81
C ARG A 19 -4.29 35.60 -3.51
N GLY A 20 -4.59 36.48 -4.47
CA GLY A 20 -4.39 37.93 -4.36
C GLY A 20 -2.91 38.32 -4.24
N TRP A 21 -1.99 37.48 -4.72
CA TRP A 21 -0.56 37.70 -4.52
C TRP A 21 0.06 38.53 -5.65
N SER A 22 1.02 39.39 -5.29
CA SER A 22 1.91 40.03 -6.26
C SER A 22 3.05 39.08 -6.65
N GLN A 23 3.70 39.31 -7.79
CA GLN A 23 4.88 38.53 -8.19
C GLN A 23 6.01 38.63 -7.15
N LYS A 24 6.10 39.77 -6.45
CA LYS A 24 6.99 39.96 -5.30
C LYS A 24 6.60 39.05 -4.13
N ARG A 25 5.31 38.97 -3.80
CA ARG A 25 4.82 38.09 -2.73
C ARG A 25 5.14 36.62 -2.99
N VAL A 26 5.03 36.16 -4.25
CA VAL A 26 5.44 34.78 -4.62
C VAL A 26 6.93 34.55 -4.36
N ALA A 27 7.79 35.51 -4.73
CA ALA A 27 9.24 35.40 -4.49
C ALA A 27 9.58 35.44 -2.99
N ASP A 28 8.88 36.27 -2.22
CA ASP A 28 9.05 36.37 -0.76
C ASP A 28 8.62 35.06 -0.07
N GLU A 29 7.48 34.48 -0.46
CA GLU A 29 7.00 33.19 0.06
C GLU A 29 7.92 32.02 -0.30
N LEU A 30 8.49 32.01 -1.51
CA LEU A 30 9.49 31.01 -1.89
C LEU A 30 10.74 31.12 -1.02
N ARG A 31 11.17 32.33 -0.66
CA ARG A 31 12.35 32.55 0.17
C ARG A 31 12.09 32.19 1.63
N GLU A 32 10.91 32.53 2.13
CA GLU A 32 10.50 32.25 3.51
C GLU A 32 10.33 30.74 3.77
N ARG A 33 9.80 29.98 2.79
CA ARG A 33 9.58 28.54 2.90
C ARG A 33 10.76 27.68 2.47
N PHE A 34 11.63 28.21 1.61
CA PHE A 34 12.79 27.52 1.07
C PHE A 34 13.99 28.47 1.11
N GLU A 35 14.79 28.38 2.17
CA GLU A 35 15.88 29.32 2.49
C GLU A 35 16.93 29.44 1.35
N GLU A 36 17.08 28.40 0.53
CA GLU A 36 17.93 28.35 -0.66
C GLU A 36 17.33 29.05 -1.91
N SER A 37 16.10 29.56 -1.84
CA SER A 37 15.42 30.18 -2.98
C SER A 37 15.91 31.61 -3.24
N GLY A 38 16.77 31.76 -4.24
CA GLY A 38 17.22 33.05 -4.78
C GLY A 38 16.23 33.72 -5.75
N ALA A 39 14.98 33.25 -5.84
CA ALA A 39 14.00 33.77 -6.79
C ALA A 39 13.67 35.24 -6.53
N THR A 40 13.55 36.03 -7.61
CA THR A 40 13.11 37.43 -7.55
C THR A 40 11.75 37.62 -8.23
N ALA A 41 11.07 38.73 -7.95
CA ALA A 41 9.83 39.09 -8.64
C ALA A 41 10.00 39.13 -10.17
N LYS A 42 11.20 39.47 -10.66
CA LYS A 42 11.53 39.46 -12.10
C LYS A 42 11.55 38.06 -12.68
N ASP A 43 12.01 37.07 -11.91
CA ASP A 43 12.03 35.67 -12.34
C ASP A 43 10.61 35.11 -12.43
N VAL A 44 9.78 35.38 -11.41
CA VAL A 44 8.35 35.03 -11.43
C VAL A 44 7.65 35.67 -12.64
N GLY A 45 7.91 36.94 -12.93
CA GLY A 45 7.36 37.61 -14.12
C GLY A 45 7.85 37.02 -15.45
N ARG A 46 9.09 36.50 -15.51
CA ARG A 46 9.59 35.79 -16.70
C ARG A 46 8.94 34.42 -16.87
N TRP A 47 8.65 33.73 -15.77
CA TRP A 47 7.94 32.45 -15.77
C TRP A 47 6.48 32.61 -16.24
N GLU A 48 5.76 33.60 -15.71
CA GLU A 48 4.36 33.87 -16.10
C GLU A 48 4.21 34.32 -17.56
N ARG A 49 5.22 34.97 -18.13
CA ARG A 49 5.21 35.41 -19.54
C ARG A 49 5.74 34.34 -20.51
N GLY A 50 6.11 33.16 -20.02
CA GLY A 50 6.73 32.13 -20.85
C GLY A 50 8.11 32.51 -21.42
N ILE A 51 8.75 33.56 -20.87
CA ILE A 51 10.09 34.01 -21.30
C ILE A 51 11.16 33.01 -20.86
N ARG A 52 10.95 32.37 -19.71
CA ARG A 52 11.82 31.34 -19.16
C ARG A 52 10.95 30.31 -18.46
N ILE A 53 11.22 29.03 -18.69
CA ILE A 53 10.58 27.99 -17.89
C ILE A 53 11.39 27.83 -16.59
N PRO A 54 10.76 27.76 -15.40
CA PRO A 54 11.48 27.52 -14.16
C PRO A 54 12.30 26.22 -14.26
N GLY A 55 13.52 26.21 -13.72
CA GLY A 55 14.31 24.97 -13.61
C GLY A 55 13.68 23.98 -12.61
N PRO A 56 14.07 22.69 -12.63
CA PRO A 56 13.47 21.65 -11.78
C PRO A 56 13.35 22.03 -10.30
N PHE A 57 14.41 22.62 -9.74
CA PHE A 57 14.45 23.16 -8.37
C PHE A 57 13.30 24.13 -8.05
N TYR A 58 13.00 25.06 -8.98
CA TYR A 58 11.93 26.04 -8.80
C TYR A 58 10.56 25.47 -9.14
N ARG A 59 10.46 24.51 -10.07
CA ARG A 59 9.19 23.83 -10.37
C ARG A 59 8.67 23.09 -9.14
N GLU A 60 9.51 22.29 -8.50
CA GLU A 60 9.17 21.58 -7.27
C GLU A 60 8.68 22.54 -6.18
N ARG A 61 9.41 23.63 -5.93
CA ARG A 61 9.06 24.62 -4.90
C ARG A 61 7.78 25.39 -5.24
N LEU A 62 7.53 25.69 -6.51
CA LEU A 62 6.28 26.31 -6.96
C LEU A 62 5.10 25.34 -6.84
N CYS A 63 5.29 24.06 -7.14
CA CYS A 63 4.30 23.01 -6.91
C CYS A 63 3.95 22.91 -5.42
N LEU A 64 4.96 22.91 -4.54
CA LEU A 64 4.78 22.93 -3.09
C LEU A 64 4.09 24.21 -2.60
N LEU A 65 4.49 25.38 -3.12
CA LEU A 65 3.93 26.67 -2.73
C LEU A 65 2.45 26.80 -3.09
N PHE A 66 2.05 26.33 -4.27
CA PHE A 66 0.68 26.44 -4.74
C PHE A 66 -0.18 25.20 -4.49
N GLY A 67 0.39 24.09 -4.01
CA GLY A 67 -0.32 22.82 -3.82
C GLY A 67 -0.86 22.26 -5.13
N ARG A 68 -0.09 22.38 -6.21
CA ARG A 68 -0.46 21.99 -7.58
C ARG A 68 0.66 21.19 -8.23
N THR A 69 0.33 20.36 -9.21
CA THR A 69 1.32 19.60 -9.98
C THR A 69 1.98 20.47 -11.08
N ALA A 70 3.07 19.97 -11.67
CA ALA A 70 3.82 20.72 -12.67
C ALA A 70 3.01 20.97 -13.95
N ASP A 71 2.17 20.02 -14.36
CA ASP A 71 1.19 20.17 -15.45
C ASP A 71 0.11 21.21 -15.10
N GLN A 72 -0.43 21.18 -13.88
CA GLN A 72 -1.42 22.15 -13.39
C GLN A 72 -0.87 23.57 -13.29
N LEU A 73 0.45 23.72 -13.13
CA LEU A 73 1.16 25.00 -13.16
C LEU A 73 1.72 25.35 -14.54
N GLY A 74 1.46 24.56 -15.57
CA GLY A 74 1.86 24.85 -16.96
C GLY A 74 3.37 24.73 -17.20
N PHE A 75 4.07 23.87 -16.46
CA PHE A 75 5.51 23.60 -16.63
C PHE A 75 5.82 22.43 -17.56
N ILE A 76 4.80 21.64 -17.91
CA ILE A 76 4.88 20.48 -18.80
C ILE A 76 3.73 20.61 -19.79
N ASP A 77 4.04 20.48 -21.07
CA ASP A 77 3.02 20.42 -22.12
C ASP A 77 2.63 18.94 -22.30
N PRO A 78 1.37 18.55 -22.08
CA PRO A 78 0.92 17.17 -22.29
C PRO A 78 1.01 16.73 -23.77
N SER A 79 1.34 17.64 -24.70
CA SER A 79 1.52 17.34 -26.12
C SER A 79 2.96 17.06 -26.55
N SER A 80 3.94 17.10 -25.62
CA SER A 80 5.37 16.84 -25.95
C SER A 80 5.87 15.42 -25.65
N GLU A 81 4.97 14.45 -25.45
CA GLU A 81 5.32 13.02 -25.26
C GLU A 81 5.35 12.21 -26.57
N GLU A 82 5.50 12.84 -27.75
CA GLU A 82 5.59 12.12 -29.03
C GLU A 82 7.01 11.95 -29.60
N ASP A 83 8.07 12.50 -29.00
CA ASP A 83 9.41 12.45 -29.62
C ASP A 83 10.53 12.12 -28.61
N GLN A 84 10.53 10.94 -27.97
CA GLN A 84 11.76 10.27 -27.49
C GLN A 84 11.59 8.73 -27.45
N ASP A 85 12.14 8.06 -28.47
CA ASP A 85 12.56 6.64 -28.53
C ASP A 85 11.73 5.63 -27.71
N GLU A 86 10.63 5.15 -28.31
CA GLU A 86 10.11 3.82 -28.03
C GLU A 86 11.20 2.78 -28.36
N PRO A 87 11.69 1.96 -27.41
CA PRO A 87 12.24 0.68 -27.79
C PRO A 87 11.09 -0.09 -28.43
N THR A 88 11.20 -0.35 -29.73
CA THR A 88 10.22 -1.09 -30.52
C THR A 88 9.92 -2.40 -29.81
N TYR A 89 8.85 -2.46 -29.03
CA TYR A 89 8.38 -3.69 -28.43
C TYR A 89 7.69 -4.46 -29.56
N GLN A 90 8.48 -5.27 -30.25
CA GLN A 90 7.92 -6.38 -31.00
C GLN A 90 7.16 -7.23 -29.98
N PRO A 91 5.86 -7.50 -30.17
CA PRO A 91 5.17 -8.46 -29.34
C PRO A 91 5.98 -9.75 -29.42
N ALA A 92 6.48 -10.22 -28.28
CA ALA A 92 7.15 -11.50 -28.19
C ALA A 92 6.27 -12.51 -28.93
N VAL A 93 6.83 -13.07 -30.01
CA VAL A 93 6.20 -14.12 -30.79
C VAL A 93 5.69 -15.14 -29.78
N ALA A 94 4.37 -15.32 -29.75
CA ALA A 94 3.74 -16.30 -28.89
C ALA A 94 4.50 -17.61 -29.02
N PRO A 95 4.85 -18.30 -27.90
CA PRO A 95 5.41 -19.63 -28.02
C PRO A 95 4.43 -20.44 -28.88
N GLN A 96 4.94 -20.96 -29.99
CA GLN A 96 4.19 -21.85 -30.85
C GLN A 96 3.61 -22.95 -29.96
N ARG A 97 2.34 -23.27 -30.19
CA ARG A 97 1.55 -24.27 -29.48
C ARG A 97 2.35 -25.55 -29.21
N GLU A 98 3.02 -25.59 -28.07
CA GLU A 98 3.24 -26.83 -27.34
C GLU A 98 2.02 -26.99 -26.44
N GLN A 99 1.40 -28.16 -26.51
CA GLN A 99 0.21 -28.51 -25.75
C GLN A 99 0.45 -28.18 -24.28
N ALA A 100 -0.31 -27.22 -23.75
CA ALA A 100 -0.29 -26.90 -22.34
C ALA A 100 -0.72 -28.15 -21.56
N PRO A 101 0.02 -28.55 -20.51
CA PRO A 101 -0.43 -29.66 -19.66
C PRO A 101 -1.78 -29.31 -19.05
N GLU A 102 -2.70 -30.27 -19.01
CA GLU A 102 -4.02 -30.05 -18.41
C GLU A 102 -3.86 -29.70 -16.92
N LEU A 103 -4.80 -28.96 -16.33
CA LEU A 103 -4.79 -28.70 -14.87
C LEU A 103 -4.76 -30.01 -14.06
N GLY A 104 -5.28 -31.11 -14.62
CA GLY A 104 -5.15 -32.46 -14.09
C GLY A 104 -3.71 -33.00 -14.09
N ASP A 105 -2.91 -32.66 -15.09
CA ASP A 105 -1.50 -33.03 -15.19
C ASP A 105 -0.62 -32.19 -14.25
N ILE A 106 -0.97 -30.91 -14.07
CA ILE A 106 -0.34 -30.04 -13.07
C ILE A 106 -0.70 -30.55 -11.66
N MET A 107 -1.96 -30.93 -11.42
CA MET A 107 -2.40 -31.60 -10.18
C MET A 107 -1.73 -32.96 -9.96
N ALA A 108 -1.38 -33.68 -11.03
CA ALA A 108 -0.65 -34.94 -10.99
C ALA A 108 0.85 -34.77 -10.72
N SER A 109 1.43 -33.63 -11.10
CA SER A 109 2.85 -33.29 -10.89
C SER A 109 3.22 -32.91 -9.45
N PHE A 110 2.23 -32.67 -8.58
CA PHE A 110 2.49 -32.45 -7.16
C PHE A 110 2.93 -33.74 -6.46
N ASN A 111 4.12 -33.68 -5.84
CA ASN A 111 4.75 -34.78 -5.11
C ASN A 111 3.79 -35.49 -4.14
N HIS A 112 3.91 -36.82 -4.09
CA HIS A 112 2.97 -37.77 -3.46
C HIS A 112 2.65 -37.50 -1.97
N SER A 113 3.50 -36.74 -1.26
CA SER A 113 3.38 -36.45 0.17
C SER A 113 2.42 -35.30 0.53
N ARG A 114 1.90 -34.53 -0.45
CA ARG A 114 0.95 -33.42 -0.18
C ARG A 114 -0.51 -33.71 -0.56
N ARG A 115 -0.78 -34.86 -1.19
CA ARG A 115 -2.14 -35.35 -1.51
C ARG A 115 -3.00 -35.63 -0.27
N GLY A 116 -2.37 -36.05 0.83
CA GLY A 116 -3.08 -36.35 2.09
C GLY A 116 -3.68 -35.11 2.75
N PHE A 117 -3.03 -33.95 2.62
CA PHE A 117 -3.46 -32.72 3.30
C PHE A 117 -4.60 -32.01 2.54
N LEU A 118 -4.51 -31.93 1.21
CA LEU A 118 -5.59 -31.37 0.37
C LEU A 118 -6.83 -32.27 0.33
N GLY A 119 -6.66 -33.59 0.41
CA GLY A 119 -7.77 -34.53 0.57
C GLY A 119 -8.49 -34.42 1.92
N ALA A 120 -7.76 -34.09 3.00
CA ALA A 120 -8.34 -33.91 4.33
C ALA A 120 -9.07 -32.56 4.49
N VAL A 121 -8.56 -31.49 3.89
CA VAL A 121 -9.21 -30.16 3.93
C VAL A 121 -10.47 -30.12 3.08
N LEU A 122 -10.50 -30.81 1.94
CA LEU A 122 -11.71 -30.97 1.12
C LEU A 122 -12.72 -31.98 1.68
N ALA A 123 -12.32 -32.85 2.61
CA ALA A 123 -13.23 -33.79 3.29
C ALA A 123 -13.90 -33.19 4.54
N GLY A 124 -13.36 -32.10 5.10
CA GLY A 124 -13.87 -31.45 6.32
C GLY A 124 -14.90 -30.34 6.10
N ALA A 125 -15.10 -29.88 4.86
CA ALA A 125 -16.13 -28.89 4.51
C ALA A 125 -17.10 -29.51 3.50
N SER A 126 -18.29 -29.85 3.99
CA SER A 126 -19.52 -30.26 3.30
C SER A 126 -19.47 -30.39 1.77
N THR A 127 -19.55 -31.65 1.34
CA THR A 127 -19.90 -32.19 0.02
C THR A 127 -20.59 -31.22 -0.95
N ALA A 128 -19.84 -30.73 -1.93
CA ALA A 128 -20.35 -30.51 -3.28
C ALA A 128 -19.29 -31.01 -4.26
N ALA A 129 -19.53 -32.20 -4.80
CA ALA A 129 -18.69 -32.79 -5.83
C ALA A 129 -18.55 -31.80 -7.00
N ILE A 130 -17.30 -31.45 -7.35
CA ILE A 130 -16.99 -30.71 -8.56
C ILE A 130 -17.47 -31.57 -9.74
N PRO A 131 -18.46 -31.13 -10.54
CA PRO A 131 -18.89 -31.91 -11.70
C PRO A 131 -17.73 -31.95 -12.69
N LYS A 132 -17.33 -33.16 -13.11
CA LYS A 132 -16.31 -33.42 -14.12
C LYS A 132 -16.57 -32.79 -15.50
N GLY A 133 -17.70 -32.10 -15.69
CA GLY A 133 -18.03 -31.29 -16.86
C GLY A 133 -17.59 -29.82 -16.79
N ALA A 134 -17.03 -29.35 -15.67
CA ALA A 134 -16.60 -27.96 -15.50
C ALA A 134 -15.25 -27.62 -16.18
N LEU A 135 -14.57 -28.60 -16.76
CA LEU A 135 -13.23 -28.45 -17.37
C LEU A 135 -13.23 -28.27 -18.89
N SER A 136 -14.39 -28.37 -19.57
CA SER A 136 -14.45 -28.34 -21.04
C SER A 136 -14.83 -26.99 -21.67
N ILE A 137 -14.96 -25.90 -20.90
CA ILE A 137 -15.28 -24.56 -21.44
C ILE A 137 -14.01 -23.69 -21.58
N LEU A 138 -12.87 -24.27 -21.97
CA LEU A 138 -11.58 -23.56 -21.99
C LEU A 138 -10.85 -23.54 -23.34
N VAL A 139 -11.48 -23.96 -24.45
CA VAL A 139 -10.84 -23.90 -25.79
C VAL A 139 -11.75 -23.36 -26.91
N GLY A 140 -12.99 -22.95 -26.62
CA GLY A 140 -13.87 -22.36 -27.63
C GLY A 140 -13.79 -20.84 -27.67
N ALA A 141 -13.67 -20.25 -28.86
CA ALA A 141 -13.78 -18.80 -29.13
C ALA A 141 -15.20 -18.21 -28.85
N GLY A 142 -15.93 -18.75 -27.87
CA GLY A 142 -17.20 -18.25 -27.36
C GLY A 142 -16.96 -17.50 -26.06
N GLY A 143 -17.48 -16.28 -25.96
CA GLY A 143 -17.20 -15.33 -24.88
C GLY A 143 -17.23 -15.91 -23.47
N ILE A 144 -16.40 -15.34 -22.60
CA ILE A 144 -16.34 -15.69 -21.18
C ILE A 144 -17.71 -15.45 -20.57
N GLY A 145 -18.44 -16.55 -20.31
CA GLY A 145 -19.78 -16.52 -19.77
C GLY A 145 -19.80 -16.36 -18.25
N GLN A 146 -21.00 -16.13 -17.71
CA GLN A 146 -21.22 -15.94 -16.26
C GLN A 146 -20.63 -17.05 -15.38
N GLN A 147 -20.65 -18.31 -15.86
CA GLN A 147 -20.11 -19.46 -15.13
C GLN A 147 -18.59 -19.38 -14.94
N THR A 148 -17.87 -18.84 -15.93
CA THR A 148 -16.42 -18.68 -15.86
C THR A 148 -16.04 -17.56 -14.88
N LEU A 149 -16.83 -16.48 -14.82
CA LEU A 149 -16.64 -15.42 -13.82
C LEU A 149 -16.91 -15.91 -12.40
N GLN A 150 -17.95 -16.71 -12.20
CA GLN A 150 -18.22 -17.36 -10.90
C GLN A 150 -17.06 -18.28 -10.47
N HIS A 151 -16.41 -18.94 -11.41
CA HIS A 151 -15.23 -19.75 -11.10
C HIS A 151 -14.05 -18.88 -10.65
N PHE A 152 -13.78 -17.78 -11.35
CA PHE A 152 -12.73 -16.83 -10.94
C PHE A 152 -13.03 -16.16 -9.59
N GLU A 153 -14.29 -15.88 -9.31
CA GLU A 153 -14.73 -15.39 -8.00
C GLU A 153 -14.38 -16.37 -6.88
N LYS A 154 -14.69 -17.65 -7.07
CA LYS A 154 -14.34 -18.67 -6.09
C LYS A 154 -12.83 -18.84 -5.92
N LEU A 155 -12.05 -18.73 -7.01
CA LEU A 155 -10.58 -18.74 -6.92
C LEU A 155 -10.06 -17.53 -6.14
N ASN A 156 -10.65 -16.35 -6.34
CA ASN A 156 -10.30 -15.14 -5.60
C ASN A 156 -10.55 -15.33 -4.10
N GLU A 157 -11.75 -15.81 -3.72
CA GLU A 157 -12.10 -16.12 -2.33
C GLU A 157 -11.11 -17.11 -1.69
N ILE A 158 -10.75 -18.18 -2.41
CA ILE A 158 -9.75 -19.16 -1.93
C ILE A 158 -8.40 -18.50 -1.68
N CYS A 159 -7.94 -17.60 -2.56
CA CYS A 159 -6.67 -16.90 -2.34
C CYS A 159 -6.69 -16.06 -1.07
N TRP A 160 -7.80 -15.37 -0.81
CA TRP A 160 -7.98 -14.62 0.44
C TRP A 160 -7.98 -15.54 1.65
N ASP A 161 -8.72 -16.64 1.62
CA ASP A 161 -8.74 -17.61 2.72
C ASP A 161 -7.34 -18.21 2.96
N LEU A 162 -6.57 -18.50 1.91
CA LEU A 162 -5.18 -18.96 2.02
C LEU A 162 -4.28 -17.91 2.67
N SER A 163 -4.38 -16.65 2.23
CA SER A 163 -3.64 -15.53 2.81
C SER A 163 -3.96 -15.36 4.31
N ASN A 164 -5.25 -15.42 4.65
CA ASN A 164 -5.74 -15.32 6.02
C ASN A 164 -5.23 -16.46 6.92
N ASN A 165 -4.91 -17.63 6.34
CA ASN A 165 -4.32 -18.78 7.01
C ASN A 165 -2.79 -18.86 6.85
N ASN A 166 -2.12 -17.75 6.48
CA ASN A 166 -0.66 -17.63 6.33
C ASN A 166 -0.06 -18.56 5.24
N GLN A 167 -0.86 -18.98 4.25
CA GLN A 167 -0.41 -19.80 3.10
C GLN A 167 -0.16 -18.92 1.87
N LEU A 168 0.77 -17.98 2.03
CA LEU A 168 0.97 -16.84 1.13
C LEU A 168 1.58 -17.28 -0.22
N GLU A 169 2.49 -18.23 -0.22
CA GLU A 169 3.11 -18.76 -1.46
C GLU A 169 2.09 -19.48 -2.35
N LEU A 170 1.11 -20.17 -1.74
CA LEU A 170 0.06 -20.84 -2.50
C LEU A 170 -0.95 -19.83 -3.07
N ALA A 171 -1.29 -18.79 -2.30
CA ALA A 171 -2.13 -17.70 -2.78
C ALA A 171 -1.47 -16.99 -3.98
N GLU A 172 -0.16 -16.70 -3.92
CA GLU A 172 0.61 -16.08 -5.01
C GLU A 172 0.57 -16.93 -6.29
N GLN A 173 0.80 -18.23 -6.17
CA GLN A 173 0.78 -19.16 -7.31
C GLN A 173 -0.59 -19.18 -7.99
N ILE A 174 -1.68 -19.24 -7.21
CA ILE A 174 -3.03 -19.24 -7.77
C ILE A 174 -3.33 -17.89 -8.44
N LEU A 175 -2.99 -16.77 -7.80
CA LEU A 175 -3.15 -15.43 -8.36
C LEU A 175 -2.47 -15.31 -9.73
N GLY A 176 -1.23 -15.75 -9.86
CA GLY A 176 -0.48 -15.72 -11.12
C GLY A 176 -1.13 -16.49 -12.27
N ILE A 177 -1.95 -17.50 -11.99
CA ILE A 177 -2.63 -18.30 -13.00
C ILE A 177 -3.87 -17.60 -13.54
N TYR A 178 -4.71 -17.04 -12.66
CA TYR A 178 -6.03 -16.54 -13.07
C TYR A 178 -6.07 -15.04 -13.35
N LEU A 179 -5.27 -14.22 -12.66
CA LEU A 179 -5.29 -12.75 -12.81
C LEU A 179 -5.08 -12.28 -14.26
N PRO A 180 -4.07 -12.79 -15.01
CA PRO A 180 -3.87 -12.38 -16.40
C PRO A 180 -5.08 -12.70 -17.29
N ARG A 181 -5.78 -13.81 -17.01
CA ARG A 181 -6.91 -14.27 -17.82
C ARG A 181 -8.14 -13.41 -17.60
N ILE A 182 -8.46 -13.09 -16.34
CA ILE A 182 -9.60 -12.23 -16.04
C ILE A 182 -9.33 -10.75 -16.39
N SER A 183 -8.07 -10.32 -16.37
CA SER A 183 -7.68 -8.98 -16.79
C SER A 183 -8.03 -8.72 -18.26
N ILE A 184 -7.88 -9.71 -19.13
CA ILE A 184 -8.30 -9.59 -20.55
C ILE A 184 -9.80 -9.28 -20.66
N VAL A 185 -10.63 -9.88 -19.79
CA VAL A 185 -12.09 -9.65 -19.75
C VAL A 185 -12.41 -8.24 -19.28
N ALA A 186 -11.72 -7.77 -18.24
CA ALA A 186 -11.92 -6.44 -17.68
C ALA A 186 -11.57 -5.30 -18.66
N HIS A 187 -10.69 -5.56 -19.64
CA HIS A 187 -10.37 -4.59 -20.69
C HIS A 187 -11.40 -4.55 -21.83
N GLN A 188 -12.25 -5.57 -21.98
CA GLN A 188 -13.22 -5.63 -23.07
C GLN A 188 -14.55 -5.01 -22.62
N PRO A 189 -15.02 -3.94 -23.28
CA PRO A 189 -16.34 -3.36 -23.01
C PRO A 189 -17.43 -4.41 -23.20
N SER A 190 -18.07 -4.81 -22.11
CA SER A 190 -19.08 -5.87 -22.10
C SER A 190 -19.97 -5.73 -20.87
N SER A 191 -21.12 -6.40 -20.86
CA SER A 191 -21.99 -6.49 -19.68
C SER A 191 -21.29 -7.11 -18.46
N HIS A 192 -20.22 -7.87 -18.69
CA HIS A 192 -19.44 -8.54 -17.65
C HIS A 192 -18.24 -7.71 -17.17
N GLN A 193 -17.94 -6.58 -17.82
CA GLN A 193 -16.77 -5.77 -17.52
C GLN A 193 -16.70 -5.31 -16.05
N PRO A 194 -17.78 -4.78 -15.42
CA PRO A 194 -17.69 -4.31 -14.04
C PRO A 194 -17.42 -5.43 -13.04
N GLN A 195 -18.02 -6.61 -13.26
CA GLN A 195 -17.79 -7.79 -12.41
C GLN A 195 -16.36 -8.32 -12.56
N ALA A 196 -15.87 -8.41 -13.80
CA ALA A 196 -14.49 -8.81 -14.07
C ALA A 196 -13.49 -7.82 -13.46
N ALA A 197 -13.71 -6.52 -13.62
CA ALA A 197 -12.87 -5.48 -13.03
C ALA A 197 -12.86 -5.54 -11.50
N SER A 198 -14.01 -5.82 -10.85
CA SER A 198 -14.08 -6.01 -9.40
C SER A 198 -13.24 -7.20 -8.92
N LEU A 199 -13.30 -8.32 -9.65
CA LEU A 199 -12.49 -9.50 -9.35
C LEU A 199 -10.99 -9.25 -9.56
N VAL A 200 -10.63 -8.57 -10.65
CA VAL A 200 -9.24 -8.20 -10.95
C VAL A 200 -8.69 -7.25 -9.88
N ALA A 201 -9.46 -6.22 -9.51
CA ALA A 201 -9.08 -5.27 -8.47
C ALA A 201 -8.82 -5.98 -7.14
N ARG A 202 -9.76 -6.84 -6.68
CA ARG A 202 -9.59 -7.65 -5.45
C ARG A 202 -8.35 -8.54 -5.52
N GLY A 203 -8.09 -9.16 -6.67
CA GLY A 203 -6.90 -10.00 -6.85
C GLY A 203 -5.59 -9.19 -6.80
N TYR A 204 -5.55 -7.99 -7.39
CA TYR A 204 -4.38 -7.11 -7.29
C TYR A 204 -4.19 -6.48 -5.91
N ILE A 205 -5.27 -6.20 -5.16
CA ILE A 205 -5.17 -5.82 -3.75
C ILE A 205 -4.42 -6.91 -2.97
N LEU A 206 -4.83 -8.17 -3.15
CA LEU A 206 -4.18 -9.30 -2.51
C LEU A 206 -2.75 -9.53 -2.99
N ALA A 207 -2.50 -9.41 -4.30
CA ALA A 207 -1.14 -9.54 -4.85
C ALA A 207 -0.16 -8.53 -4.22
N ALA A 208 -0.62 -7.31 -3.97
CA ALA A 208 0.18 -6.29 -3.27
C ALA A 208 0.43 -6.62 -1.79
N GLU A 209 -0.40 -7.44 -1.15
CA GLU A 209 -0.21 -7.89 0.24
C GLU A 209 0.68 -9.13 0.33
N VAL A 210 0.62 -10.02 -0.67
CA VAL A 210 1.33 -11.31 -0.67
C VAL A 210 2.78 -11.20 -1.15
N ASP A 211 3.11 -10.27 -2.06
CA ASP A 211 4.48 -10.05 -2.52
C ASP A 211 5.30 -9.37 -1.42
N LYS A 212 6.10 -10.14 -0.66
CA LYS A 212 6.80 -9.67 0.56
C LYS A 212 8.17 -9.06 0.32
N GLN A 213 8.70 -9.15 -0.90
CA GLN A 213 10.13 -8.94 -1.15
C GLN A 213 10.40 -7.74 -2.04
N ASN A 214 9.40 -7.25 -2.79
CA ASN A 214 9.61 -6.21 -3.78
C ASN A 214 8.59 -5.07 -3.67
N VAL A 215 8.98 -3.99 -3.00
CA VAL A 215 8.16 -2.77 -2.87
C VAL A 215 7.76 -2.18 -4.23
N VAL A 216 8.59 -2.32 -5.26
CA VAL A 216 8.27 -1.82 -6.62
C VAL A 216 7.13 -2.65 -7.23
N ALA A 217 7.17 -3.97 -7.07
CA ALA A 217 6.09 -4.85 -7.53
C ALA A 217 4.79 -4.60 -6.75
N MET A 218 4.87 -4.48 -5.41
CA MET A 218 3.71 -4.09 -4.58
C MET A 218 3.07 -2.79 -5.07
N GLN A 219 3.87 -1.77 -5.42
CA GLN A 219 3.38 -0.51 -5.95
C GLN A 219 2.67 -0.68 -7.30
N ALA A 220 3.24 -1.48 -8.20
CA ALA A 220 2.63 -1.78 -9.49
C ALA A 220 1.30 -2.51 -9.32
N TYR A 221 1.22 -3.51 -8.44
CA TYR A 221 -0.03 -4.21 -8.14
C TYR A 221 -1.08 -3.27 -7.53
N ALA A 222 -0.70 -2.41 -6.59
CA ALA A 222 -1.64 -1.45 -6.00
C ALA A 222 -2.16 -0.42 -7.04
N GLN A 223 -1.32 0.00 -7.99
CA GLN A 223 -1.75 0.86 -9.11
C GLN A 223 -2.74 0.15 -10.02
N GLN A 224 -2.51 -1.13 -10.34
CA GLN A 224 -3.46 -1.94 -11.11
C GLN A 224 -4.78 -2.07 -10.36
N ALA A 225 -4.75 -2.34 -9.05
CA ALA A 225 -5.96 -2.41 -8.23
C ALA A 225 -6.79 -1.11 -8.30
N VAL A 226 -6.15 0.06 -8.21
CA VAL A 226 -6.82 1.37 -8.34
C VAL A 226 -7.37 1.58 -9.74
N PHE A 227 -6.65 1.17 -10.79
CA PHE A 227 -7.12 1.28 -12.16
C PHE A 227 -8.40 0.46 -12.39
N TYR A 228 -8.39 -0.82 -12.04
CA TYR A 228 -9.56 -1.68 -12.24
C TYR A 228 -10.72 -1.31 -11.33
N SER A 229 -10.47 -0.82 -10.11
CA SER A 229 -11.55 -0.45 -9.19
C SER A 229 -12.41 0.70 -9.74
N GLN A 230 -11.83 1.62 -10.52
CA GLN A 230 -12.55 2.72 -11.18
C GLN A 230 -13.56 2.23 -12.23
N LEU A 231 -13.39 1.00 -12.76
CA LEU A 231 -14.30 0.38 -13.73
C LEU A 231 -15.46 -0.36 -13.05
N THR A 232 -15.50 -0.36 -11.72
CA THR A 232 -16.52 -1.05 -10.93
C THR A 232 -17.57 -0.08 -10.39
N GLU A 233 -18.76 -0.57 -10.09
CA GLU A 233 -19.77 0.18 -9.33
C GLU A 233 -19.69 -0.06 -7.81
N ASP A 234 -18.69 -0.84 -7.34
CA ASP A 234 -18.54 -1.22 -5.94
C ASP A 234 -17.61 -0.26 -5.19
N TYR A 235 -18.21 0.57 -4.34
CA TYR A 235 -17.48 1.54 -3.53
C TYR A 235 -16.51 0.89 -2.54
N ASN A 236 -16.75 -0.35 -2.10
CA ASN A 236 -15.83 -1.05 -1.19
C ASN A 236 -14.53 -1.39 -1.92
N VAL A 237 -14.62 -1.93 -3.14
CA VAL A 237 -13.45 -2.23 -3.98
C VAL A 237 -12.68 -0.96 -4.32
N GLN A 238 -13.37 0.12 -4.68
CA GLN A 238 -12.73 1.42 -4.96
C GLN A 238 -11.97 1.96 -3.76
N CYS A 239 -12.60 1.94 -2.59
CA CYS A 239 -12.02 2.45 -1.35
C CYS A 239 -10.85 1.57 -0.88
N ASP A 240 -10.98 0.25 -0.94
CA ASP A 240 -9.95 -0.70 -0.52
C ASP A 240 -8.73 -0.69 -1.45
N ALA A 241 -8.92 -0.50 -2.75
CA ALA A 241 -7.81 -0.30 -3.68
C ALA A 241 -6.99 0.97 -3.33
N LEU A 242 -7.66 2.08 -3.03
CA LEU A 242 -7.01 3.32 -2.59
C LEU A 242 -6.33 3.15 -1.22
N ARG A 243 -6.95 2.39 -0.29
CA ARG A 243 -6.34 2.01 0.99
C ARG A 243 -5.03 1.27 0.76
N GLN A 244 -5.02 0.30 -0.15
CA GLN A 244 -3.87 -0.54 -0.42
C GLN A 244 -2.75 0.28 -1.06
N GLU A 245 -3.05 1.13 -2.05
CA GLU A 245 -2.08 2.07 -2.62
C GLU A 245 -1.45 2.96 -1.54
N ALA A 246 -2.26 3.49 -0.63
CA ALA A 246 -1.77 4.31 0.46
C ALA A 246 -0.90 3.51 1.44
N THR A 247 -1.28 2.27 1.76
CA THR A 247 -0.53 1.38 2.66
C THR A 247 0.85 1.05 2.07
N ILE A 248 0.92 0.71 0.78
CA ILE A 248 2.20 0.46 0.11
C ILE A 248 3.04 1.73 0.02
N ALA A 249 2.43 2.91 -0.18
CA ALA A 249 3.15 4.17 -0.13
C ALA A 249 3.75 4.47 1.27
N LEU A 250 3.07 4.08 2.35
CA LEU A 250 3.61 4.17 3.71
C LEU A 250 4.80 3.23 3.92
N ILE A 251 4.73 1.99 3.42
CA ILE A 251 5.85 1.03 3.44
C ILE A 251 7.03 1.58 2.65
N ALA A 252 6.78 2.20 1.49
CA ALA A 252 7.80 2.83 0.66
C ALA A 252 8.35 4.15 1.22
N LYS A 253 8.03 4.51 2.48
CA LYS A 253 8.44 5.75 3.15
C LYS A 253 8.02 7.02 2.38
N GLN A 254 6.85 7.00 1.72
CA GLN A 254 6.25 8.12 0.96
C GLN A 254 4.94 8.61 1.60
N PRO A 255 4.98 9.22 2.80
CA PRO A 255 3.78 9.55 3.56
C PRO A 255 2.85 10.55 2.87
N PHE A 256 3.41 11.50 2.09
CA PHE A 256 2.59 12.45 1.33
C PHE A 256 1.77 11.76 0.24
N LYS A 257 2.36 10.81 -0.49
CA LYS A 257 1.64 10.01 -1.49
C LYS A 257 0.53 9.19 -0.84
N ALA A 258 0.83 8.57 0.31
CA ALA A 258 -0.17 7.84 1.08
C ALA A 258 -1.34 8.73 1.50
N LEU A 259 -1.05 9.92 2.03
CA LEU A 259 -2.08 10.88 2.44
C LEU A 259 -2.97 11.29 1.25
N MET A 260 -2.40 11.54 0.07
CA MET A 260 -3.16 11.85 -1.14
C MET A 260 -4.10 10.69 -1.53
N SER A 261 -3.61 9.45 -1.52
CA SER A 261 -4.44 8.28 -1.85
C SER A 261 -5.58 8.08 -0.85
N TYR A 262 -5.34 8.25 0.45
CA TYR A 262 -6.40 8.23 1.45
C TYR A 262 -7.41 9.37 1.27
N GLN A 263 -6.95 10.57 0.93
CA GLN A 263 -7.85 11.72 0.69
C GLN A 263 -8.76 11.51 -0.52
N LYS A 264 -8.28 10.86 -1.59
CA LYS A 264 -9.11 10.48 -2.75
C LYS A 264 -10.29 9.60 -2.36
N ALA A 265 -10.15 8.80 -1.30
CA ALA A 265 -11.20 7.89 -0.85
C ALA A 265 -12.19 8.53 0.14
N LEU A 266 -11.91 9.72 0.68
CA LEU A 266 -12.80 10.42 1.62
C LEU A 266 -14.26 10.54 1.12
N PRO A 267 -14.54 10.88 -0.16
CA PRO A 267 -15.91 10.98 -0.67
C PRO A 267 -16.65 9.65 -0.74
N LEU A 268 -15.93 8.52 -0.63
CA LEU A 268 -16.49 7.17 -0.72
C LEU A 268 -16.86 6.61 0.67
N LEU A 269 -16.33 7.18 1.75
CA LEU A 269 -16.37 6.57 3.08
C LEU A 269 -17.80 6.35 3.60
N ASP A 270 -18.74 7.21 3.25
CA ASP A 270 -20.15 7.07 3.66
C ASP A 270 -20.87 5.89 3.00
N LYS A 271 -20.31 5.36 1.90
CA LYS A 271 -20.91 4.30 1.08
C LYS A 271 -20.31 2.91 1.34
N VAL A 272 -19.23 2.83 2.11
CA VAL A 272 -18.54 1.55 2.41
C VAL A 272 -18.93 0.99 3.76
N THR A 273 -18.58 -0.29 3.99
CA THR A 273 -18.85 -0.96 5.26
C THR A 273 -18.18 -0.27 6.46
N PRO A 274 -18.75 -0.39 7.67
CA PRO A 274 -18.16 0.20 8.88
C PRO A 274 -16.72 -0.26 9.12
N LEU A 275 -16.40 -1.53 8.86
CA LEU A 275 -15.03 -2.06 9.02
C LEU A 275 -14.04 -1.35 8.10
N LEU A 276 -14.35 -1.29 6.80
CA LEU A 276 -13.48 -0.63 5.82
C LEU A 276 -13.36 0.87 6.11
N ARG A 277 -14.46 1.53 6.49
CA ARG A 277 -14.46 2.95 6.91
C ARG A 277 -13.53 3.18 8.10
N SER A 278 -13.63 2.36 9.14
CA SER A 278 -12.75 2.44 10.31
C SER A 278 -11.28 2.28 9.91
N ARG A 279 -10.98 1.29 9.06
CA ARG A 279 -9.61 1.08 8.57
C ARG A 279 -9.05 2.27 7.77
N MET A 280 -9.89 2.93 6.99
CA MET A 280 -9.50 4.14 6.27
C MET A 280 -9.16 5.29 7.21
N TYR A 281 -9.93 5.46 8.28
CA TYR A 281 -9.61 6.44 9.31
C TYR A 281 -8.31 6.11 10.05
N LEU A 282 -8.02 4.83 10.34
CA LEU A 282 -6.71 4.42 10.87
C LEU A 282 -5.57 4.82 9.93
N GLY A 283 -5.74 4.54 8.64
CA GLY A 283 -4.77 4.91 7.61
C GLY A 283 -4.53 6.41 7.50
N LEU A 284 -5.61 7.21 7.49
CA LEU A 284 -5.55 8.67 7.51
C LEU A 284 -4.81 9.18 8.75
N ALA A 285 -5.12 8.65 9.94
CA ALA A 285 -4.47 9.05 11.18
C ALA A 285 -2.95 8.87 11.10
N SER A 286 -2.49 7.69 10.68
CA SER A 286 -1.07 7.39 10.49
C SER A 286 -0.44 8.26 9.40
N ALA A 287 -1.10 8.46 8.25
CA ALA A 287 -0.56 9.27 7.16
C ALA A 287 -0.40 10.75 7.55
N PHE A 288 -1.38 11.33 8.25
CA PHE A 288 -1.29 12.70 8.77
C PHE A 288 -0.14 12.84 9.78
N ALA A 289 -0.04 11.90 10.73
CA ALA A 289 1.03 11.91 11.72
C ALA A 289 2.42 11.84 11.07
N ARG A 290 2.62 10.99 10.06
CA ARG A 290 3.90 10.85 9.34
C ARG A 290 4.25 12.01 8.42
N CYS A 291 3.26 12.72 7.87
CA CYS A 291 3.53 13.85 6.97
C CYS A 291 4.13 15.04 7.72
N ASN A 292 3.49 15.45 8.82
CA ASN A 292 3.97 16.53 9.66
C ASN A 292 3.34 16.41 11.05
N PRO A 293 4.03 15.76 12.01
CA PRO A 293 3.48 15.52 13.35
C PRO A 293 3.12 16.81 14.11
N ALA A 294 3.83 17.91 13.86
CA ALA A 294 3.59 19.18 14.54
C ALA A 294 2.35 19.90 13.98
N LEU A 295 2.18 19.88 12.66
CA LEU A 295 1.09 20.56 11.98
C LEU A 295 -0.22 19.75 12.04
N TYR A 296 -0.17 18.44 11.82
CA TYR A 296 -1.34 17.59 11.62
C TYR A 296 -1.74 16.75 12.83
N LYS A 297 -1.23 17.10 14.03
CA LYS A 297 -1.54 16.39 15.27
C LYS A 297 -3.03 16.27 15.52
N GLN A 298 -3.78 17.37 15.35
CA GLN A 298 -5.22 17.38 15.64
C GLN A 298 -6.00 16.51 14.66
N GLU A 299 -5.67 16.58 13.37
CA GLU A 299 -6.28 15.76 12.33
C GLU A 299 -5.99 14.28 12.55
N ALA A 300 -4.74 13.92 12.87
CA ALA A 300 -4.36 12.55 13.17
C ALA A 300 -5.18 11.98 14.34
N LEU A 301 -5.27 12.71 15.45
CA LEU A 301 -6.05 12.29 16.63
C LEU A 301 -7.56 12.24 16.34
N ARG A 302 -8.09 13.18 15.53
CA ARG A 302 -9.49 13.16 15.11
C ARG A 302 -9.82 11.90 14.34
N TYR A 303 -9.02 11.54 13.34
CA TYR A 303 -9.22 10.33 12.56
C TYR A 303 -9.06 9.07 13.41
N LEU A 304 -8.14 9.07 14.37
CA LEU A 304 -8.01 7.95 15.31
C LEU A 304 -9.25 7.74 16.18
N GLY A 305 -9.88 8.84 16.63
CA GLY A 305 -11.16 8.81 17.34
C GLY A 305 -12.29 8.27 16.45
N MET A 306 -12.40 8.79 15.22
CA MET A 306 -13.41 8.32 14.25
C MET A 306 -13.24 6.84 13.90
N ALA A 307 -11.99 6.37 13.78
CA ALA A 307 -11.70 4.97 13.54
C ALA A 307 -12.26 4.08 14.66
N ASN A 308 -12.03 4.45 15.91
CA ASN A 308 -12.54 3.71 17.06
C ASN A 308 -14.07 3.71 17.13
N GLU A 309 -14.70 4.86 16.88
CA GLU A 309 -16.16 5.01 16.90
C GLU A 309 -16.85 4.14 15.84
N HIS A 310 -16.25 4.02 14.66
CA HIS A 310 -16.82 3.26 13.54
C HIS A 310 -16.37 1.80 13.50
N PHE A 311 -15.44 1.38 14.37
CA PHE A 311 -14.98 0.01 14.38
C PHE A 311 -16.12 -0.92 14.87
N PRO A 312 -16.54 -1.92 14.09
CA PRO A 312 -17.66 -2.78 14.46
C PRO A 312 -17.32 -3.61 15.71
N ALA A 313 -18.32 -3.82 16.58
CA ALA A 313 -18.16 -4.66 17.78
C ALA A 313 -17.87 -6.13 17.42
N LYS A 314 -18.42 -6.59 16.29
CA LYS A 314 -18.20 -7.90 15.69
C LYS A 314 -17.71 -7.72 14.25
N PRO A 315 -16.40 -7.53 14.03
CA PRO A 315 -15.88 -7.35 12.68
C PRO A 315 -16.15 -8.56 11.78
N GLU A 316 -16.29 -9.76 12.33
CA GLU A 316 -16.60 -11.00 11.61
C GLU A 316 -17.94 -10.99 10.87
N ASP A 317 -18.88 -10.14 11.31
CA ASP A 317 -20.19 -9.99 10.68
C ASP A 317 -20.16 -8.97 9.51
N ASP A 318 -19.06 -8.23 9.33
CA ASP A 318 -18.91 -7.26 8.25
C ASP A 318 -18.65 -7.95 6.91
N LEU A 319 -19.37 -7.51 5.87
CA LEU A 319 -19.28 -8.09 4.52
C LEU A 319 -17.87 -8.05 3.94
N TRP A 320 -17.04 -7.10 4.36
CA TRP A 320 -15.68 -6.92 3.86
C TRP A 320 -14.61 -7.64 4.71
N PHE A 321 -14.99 -8.30 5.81
CA PHE A 321 -14.06 -8.93 6.74
C PHE A 321 -13.14 -9.97 6.09
N ARG A 322 -13.65 -10.78 5.14
CA ARG A 322 -12.85 -11.79 4.43
C ARG A 322 -11.65 -11.17 3.71
N TYR A 323 -11.87 -10.02 3.07
CA TYR A 323 -10.87 -9.29 2.28
C TYR A 323 -9.95 -8.44 3.16
N MET A 324 -10.14 -8.49 4.47
CA MET A 324 -9.42 -7.69 5.45
C MET A 324 -9.08 -8.48 6.71
N TYR A 325 -9.05 -9.82 6.71
CA TYR A 325 -8.92 -10.58 7.95
C TYR A 325 -7.64 -10.22 8.73
N SER A 326 -6.50 -10.11 8.02
CA SER A 326 -5.22 -9.65 8.56
C SER A 326 -5.26 -8.18 9.04
N THR A 327 -6.15 -7.37 8.47
CA THR A 327 -6.20 -5.90 8.61
C THR A 327 -7.49 -5.35 9.26
N GLY A 328 -8.39 -6.21 9.70
CA GLY A 328 -9.73 -5.89 10.20
C GLY A 328 -10.02 -6.46 11.58
N SER A 329 -9.06 -7.16 12.17
CA SER A 329 -9.12 -7.59 13.57
C SER A 329 -8.87 -6.41 14.52
N ARG A 330 -9.31 -6.54 15.78
CA ARG A 330 -9.16 -5.49 16.79
C ARG A 330 -7.70 -5.14 17.08
N SER A 331 -6.77 -6.08 16.85
CA SER A 331 -5.33 -5.83 17.00
C SER A 331 -4.86 -4.73 16.04
N VAL A 332 -5.42 -4.63 14.83
CA VAL A 332 -5.03 -3.61 13.84
C VAL A 332 -5.36 -2.19 14.31
N VAL A 333 -6.45 -2.02 15.06
CA VAL A 333 -6.76 -0.72 15.70
C VAL A 333 -5.63 -0.35 16.67
N SER A 334 -5.24 -1.28 17.54
CA SER A 334 -4.18 -1.06 18.53
C SER A 334 -2.82 -0.78 17.86
N LEU A 335 -2.54 -1.47 16.75
CA LEU A 335 -1.35 -1.26 15.93
C LEU A 335 -1.30 0.15 15.36
N TYR A 336 -2.36 0.59 14.70
CA TYR A 336 -2.41 1.91 14.06
C TYR A 336 -2.50 3.06 15.07
N GLU A 337 -3.12 2.85 16.24
CA GLU A 337 -3.00 3.78 17.36
C GLU A 337 -1.54 3.92 17.80
N ALA A 338 -0.84 2.81 18.03
CA ALA A 338 0.56 2.83 18.44
C ALA A 338 1.46 3.51 17.41
N LEU A 339 1.29 3.19 16.12
CA LEU A 339 1.98 3.85 15.01
C LEU A 339 1.74 5.36 15.03
N THR A 340 0.48 5.78 15.11
CA THR A 340 0.09 7.19 15.10
C THR A 340 0.69 7.93 16.31
N TYR A 341 0.57 7.38 17.51
CA TYR A 341 1.12 8.00 18.71
C TYR A 341 2.66 8.05 18.69
N ASN A 342 3.32 7.02 18.16
CA ASN A 342 4.77 7.01 17.98
C ASN A 342 5.23 8.13 17.03
N ASP A 343 4.55 8.29 15.89
CA ASP A 343 4.83 9.36 14.92
C ASP A 343 4.57 10.75 15.53
N LEU A 344 3.56 10.87 16.40
CA LEU A 344 3.25 12.08 17.16
C LEU A 344 4.13 12.30 18.42
N LYS A 345 5.17 11.48 18.64
CA LYS A 345 6.07 11.55 19.81
C LYS A 345 5.35 11.46 21.15
N GLN A 346 4.36 10.58 21.25
CA GLN A 346 3.57 10.29 22.45
C GLN A 346 3.79 8.83 22.90
N PRO A 347 4.98 8.50 23.45
CA PRO A 347 5.36 7.12 23.74
C PRO A 347 4.49 6.45 24.83
N LYS A 348 3.94 7.23 25.76
CA LYS A 348 3.02 6.71 26.81
C LYS A 348 1.71 6.20 26.21
N ASP A 349 1.14 6.96 25.28
CA ASP A 349 -0.11 6.59 24.61
C ASP A 349 0.12 5.44 23.63
N ALA A 350 1.25 5.46 22.90
CA ALA A 350 1.66 4.34 22.06
C ALA A 350 1.79 3.04 22.87
N TRP A 351 2.49 3.09 24.01
CA TRP A 351 2.64 1.95 24.92
C TRP A 351 1.29 1.43 25.40
N LYS A 352 0.38 2.32 25.82
CA LYS A 352 -0.96 1.94 26.27
C LYS A 352 -1.74 1.21 25.18
N SER A 353 -1.67 1.64 23.92
CA SER A 353 -2.32 0.94 22.81
C SER A 353 -1.71 -0.45 22.59
N LEU A 354 -0.39 -0.59 22.67
CA LEU A 354 0.31 -1.88 22.52
C LEU A 354 -0.06 -2.88 23.62
N MET A 355 -0.31 -2.42 24.86
CA MET A 355 -0.71 -3.27 25.99
C MET A 355 -2.00 -4.08 25.78
N HIS A 356 -2.88 -3.67 24.86
CA HIS A 356 -4.09 -4.43 24.53
C HIS A 356 -3.81 -5.73 23.76
N VAL A 357 -2.69 -5.78 23.03
CA VAL A 357 -2.24 -6.94 22.23
C VAL A 357 -1.10 -7.70 22.91
N ASP A 358 -0.40 -7.02 23.83
CA ASP A 358 0.90 -7.32 24.43
C ASP A 358 1.22 -8.76 24.89
N GLY A 359 2.52 -9.04 24.83
CA GLY A 359 3.24 -10.24 25.25
C GLY A 359 4.22 -10.73 24.18
N LEU A 360 5.30 -11.42 24.58
CA LEU A 360 6.05 -12.30 23.67
C LEU A 360 5.13 -13.38 23.06
N HIS A 361 3.97 -13.60 23.66
CA HIS A 361 2.86 -14.34 23.09
C HIS A 361 1.63 -13.41 23.10
N PRO A 362 1.20 -12.91 21.94
CA PRO A 362 0.13 -11.93 21.86
C PRO A 362 -1.18 -12.53 22.37
N LYS A 363 -1.95 -11.73 23.10
CA LYS A 363 -3.25 -12.15 23.68
C LYS A 363 -4.37 -12.21 22.63
N LEU A 364 -4.15 -11.58 21.47
CA LEU A 364 -5.07 -11.54 20.34
C LEU A 364 -4.45 -12.25 19.13
N PRO A 365 -5.27 -12.83 18.25
CA PRO A 365 -4.78 -13.40 17.00
C PRO A 365 -4.16 -12.30 16.14
N VAL A 366 -2.90 -12.52 15.75
CA VAL A 366 -2.13 -11.66 14.85
C VAL A 366 -1.39 -12.54 13.87
N THR A 367 -1.21 -12.06 12.64
CA THR A 367 -0.36 -12.73 11.65
C THR A 367 1.10 -12.61 12.08
N ASP A 368 1.97 -13.48 11.55
CA ASP A 368 3.41 -13.41 11.83
C ASP A 368 3.99 -12.04 11.45
N SER A 369 3.54 -11.47 10.33
CA SER A 369 3.94 -10.13 9.88
C SER A 369 3.55 -9.05 10.90
N SER A 370 2.27 -8.99 11.28
CA SER A 370 1.80 -7.98 12.24
C SER A 370 2.45 -8.14 13.61
N ARG A 371 2.77 -9.38 14.00
CA ARG A 371 3.49 -9.66 15.25
C ARG A 371 4.88 -9.01 15.26
N LEU A 372 5.64 -9.11 14.16
CA LEU A 372 6.97 -8.48 14.07
C LEU A 372 6.87 -6.94 14.14
N GLU A 373 5.86 -6.36 13.49
CA GLU A 373 5.57 -4.93 13.57
C GLU A 373 5.23 -4.50 15.01
N PHE A 374 4.41 -5.27 15.73
CA PHE A 374 4.13 -5.04 17.15
C PHE A 374 5.40 -5.05 18.01
N LEU A 375 6.27 -6.05 17.82
CA LEU A 375 7.52 -6.17 18.58
C LEU A 375 8.45 -4.98 18.32
N ASN A 376 8.57 -4.52 17.08
CA ASN A 376 9.34 -3.32 16.74
C ASN A 376 8.79 -2.07 17.44
N LEU A 377 7.47 -1.88 17.42
CA LEU A 377 6.83 -0.74 18.08
C LEU A 377 6.93 -0.81 19.61
N GLN A 378 6.82 -2.00 20.20
CA GLN A 378 7.05 -2.22 21.63
C GLN A 378 8.48 -1.90 22.01
N ALA A 379 9.46 -2.39 21.24
CA ALA A 379 10.87 -2.07 21.45
C ALA A 379 11.10 -0.55 21.40
N LYS A 380 10.52 0.14 20.41
CA LYS A 380 10.64 1.59 20.26
C LYS A 380 9.98 2.38 21.40
N ALA A 381 8.74 2.03 21.74
CA ALA A 381 7.99 2.70 22.80
C ALA A 381 8.65 2.49 24.17
N ALA A 382 9.12 1.27 24.46
CA ALA A 382 9.91 0.98 25.66
C ALA A 382 11.21 1.81 25.70
N ALA A 383 11.91 1.94 24.57
CA ALA A 383 13.11 2.77 24.48
C ALA A 383 12.82 4.23 24.82
N ASP A 384 11.76 4.81 24.24
CA ASP A 384 11.37 6.20 24.47
C ASP A 384 10.87 6.45 25.90
N LEU A 385 10.39 5.42 26.60
CA LEU A 385 10.02 5.47 28.01
C LEU A 385 11.20 5.22 28.96
N GLY A 386 12.38 4.85 28.45
CA GLY A 386 13.56 4.55 29.25
C GLY A 386 13.63 3.11 29.77
N ASN A 387 12.75 2.22 29.31
CA ASN A 387 12.70 0.82 29.73
C ASN A 387 13.70 -0.03 28.91
N LEU A 388 14.97 0.00 29.31
CA LEU A 388 16.06 -0.67 28.60
C LEU A 388 15.85 -2.18 28.42
N GLU A 389 15.50 -2.90 29.50
CA GLU A 389 15.39 -4.36 29.48
C GLU A 389 14.26 -4.84 28.55
N GLU A 390 13.07 -4.24 28.68
CA GLU A 390 11.93 -4.54 27.81
C GLU A 390 12.25 -4.21 26.35
N SER A 391 12.83 -3.05 26.09
CA SER A 391 13.21 -2.64 24.73
C SER A 391 14.17 -3.63 24.08
N CYS A 392 15.17 -4.11 24.82
CA CYS A 392 16.11 -5.12 24.31
C CYS A 392 15.42 -6.46 24.03
N ALA A 393 14.56 -6.91 24.94
CA ALA A 393 13.86 -8.19 24.80
C ALA A 393 12.92 -8.22 23.58
N TYR A 394 12.14 -7.15 23.37
CA TYR A 394 11.26 -7.06 22.21
C TYR A 394 12.05 -6.96 20.89
N LEU A 395 13.14 -6.20 20.87
CA LEU A 395 13.97 -6.07 19.67
C LEU A 395 14.62 -7.41 19.29
N GLU A 396 15.16 -8.14 20.27
CA GLU A 396 15.76 -9.46 20.03
C GLU A 396 14.72 -10.44 19.49
N ALA A 397 13.52 -10.49 20.09
CA ALA A 397 12.43 -11.32 19.62
C ALA A 397 11.97 -10.96 18.20
N SER A 398 11.95 -9.66 17.85
CA SER A 398 11.61 -9.19 16.51
C SER A 398 12.62 -9.66 15.47
N VAL A 399 13.92 -9.45 15.72
CA VAL A 399 14.97 -9.84 14.76
C VAL A 399 15.00 -11.36 14.57
N GLN A 400 14.91 -12.14 15.65
CA GLN A 400 14.85 -13.61 15.54
C GLN A 400 13.62 -14.09 14.77
N GLY A 401 12.46 -13.46 15.00
CA GLY A 401 11.23 -13.79 14.28
C GLY A 401 11.29 -13.42 12.79
N ALA A 402 11.86 -12.25 12.46
CA ALA A 402 12.07 -11.82 11.08
C ALA A 402 13.02 -12.78 10.34
N ASP A 403 14.08 -13.26 11.02
CA ASP A 403 15.05 -14.19 10.46
C ASP A 403 14.47 -15.57 10.20
N ALA A 404 13.60 -16.05 11.09
CA ALA A 404 12.91 -17.33 10.93
C ALA A 404 11.87 -17.32 9.79
N THR A 405 11.28 -16.16 9.49
CA THR A 405 10.18 -15.99 8.53
C THR A 405 10.62 -15.44 7.18
N GLY A 406 11.81 -14.83 7.10
CA GLY A 406 12.35 -14.22 5.88
C GLY A 406 11.81 -12.82 5.55
N TYR A 407 11.14 -12.13 6.49
CA TYR A 407 10.66 -10.76 6.26
C TYR A 407 11.81 -9.75 6.37
N THR A 408 12.24 -9.19 5.23
CA THR A 408 13.30 -8.17 5.18
C THR A 408 12.85 -6.82 5.72
N VAL A 409 11.61 -6.40 5.43
CA VAL A 409 11.06 -5.10 5.83
C VAL A 409 11.08 -4.93 7.36
N TRP A 410 10.59 -5.92 8.10
CA TRP A 410 10.55 -5.86 9.57
C TRP A 410 11.94 -5.91 10.21
N ARG A 411 12.89 -6.56 9.54
CA ARG A 411 14.29 -6.57 9.96
C ARG A 411 14.95 -5.21 9.76
N GLU A 412 14.67 -4.53 8.65
CA GLU A 412 15.13 -3.16 8.40
C GLU A 412 14.55 -2.18 9.43
N GLU A 413 13.26 -2.30 9.75
CA GLU A 413 12.65 -1.47 10.79
C GLU A 413 13.24 -1.76 12.18
N ALA A 414 13.51 -3.03 12.53
CA ALA A 414 14.22 -3.37 13.75
C ALA A 414 15.62 -2.73 13.78
N ALA A 415 16.31 -2.64 12.63
CA ALA A 415 17.59 -1.95 12.54
C ALA A 415 17.45 -0.44 12.78
N ASP A 416 16.39 0.19 12.28
CA ASP A 416 16.08 1.61 12.55
C ASP A 416 15.85 1.84 14.06
N VAL A 417 15.08 0.96 14.73
CA VAL A 417 14.87 1.02 16.20
C VAL A 417 16.19 0.84 16.95
N TYR A 418 17.04 -0.10 16.52
CA TYR A 418 18.36 -0.32 17.10
C TYR A 418 19.24 0.94 17.05
N GLN A 419 19.27 1.65 15.90
CA GLN A 419 20.05 2.87 15.77
C GLN A 419 19.57 3.97 16.74
N GLU A 420 18.27 4.07 16.99
CA GLU A 420 17.72 4.99 17.98
C GLU A 420 18.11 4.59 19.41
N MET A 421 18.07 3.30 19.74
CA MET A 421 18.55 2.80 21.05
C MET A 421 20.04 3.09 21.28
N VAL A 422 20.88 2.98 20.25
CA VAL A 422 22.31 3.32 20.32
C VAL A 422 22.52 4.80 20.63
N LYS A 423 21.68 5.69 20.08
CA LYS A 423 21.73 7.13 20.39
C LYS A 423 21.30 7.42 21.82
N LEU A 424 20.28 6.72 22.33
CA LEU A 424 19.77 6.87 23.71
C LEU A 424 20.76 6.31 24.75
N TRP A 425 21.41 5.19 24.44
CA TRP A 425 22.25 4.44 25.38
C TRP A 425 23.61 4.04 24.78
N PRO A 426 24.49 4.99 24.45
CA PRO A 426 25.74 4.73 23.71
C PRO A 426 26.76 3.86 24.47
N HIS A 427 26.66 3.82 25.80
CA HIS A 427 27.58 3.08 26.67
C HIS A 427 27.02 1.76 27.20
N GLU A 428 25.76 1.46 26.94
CA GLU A 428 25.12 0.26 27.49
C GLU A 428 25.58 -1.01 26.76
N LEU A 429 26.10 -1.97 27.53
CA LEU A 429 26.63 -3.22 27.00
C LEU A 429 25.54 -4.09 26.37
N GLN A 430 24.33 -4.06 26.93
CA GLN A 430 23.18 -4.80 26.40
C GLN A 430 22.84 -4.32 24.98
N VAL A 431 22.74 -3.00 24.77
CA VAL A 431 22.51 -2.40 23.45
C VAL A 431 23.64 -2.73 22.48
N ARG A 432 24.90 -2.64 22.89
CA ARG A 432 26.03 -3.01 22.03
C ARG A 432 26.00 -4.48 21.58
N ARG A 433 25.51 -5.39 22.43
CA ARG A 433 25.38 -6.82 22.08
C ARG A 433 24.32 -7.08 21.02
N LEU A 434 23.21 -6.32 21.03
CA LEU A 434 22.16 -6.41 20.00
C LEU A 434 22.70 -6.16 18.59
N GLY A 435 23.76 -5.35 18.45
CA GLY A 435 24.41 -5.11 17.15
C GLY A 435 24.90 -6.38 16.44
N ARG A 436 25.20 -7.45 17.19
CA ARG A 436 25.60 -8.74 16.61
C ARG A 436 24.47 -9.40 15.82
N LEU A 437 23.22 -9.18 16.22
CA LEU A 437 22.04 -9.71 15.53
C LEU A 437 21.93 -9.15 14.10
N PHE A 438 22.41 -7.94 13.86
CA PHE A 438 22.38 -7.29 12.53
C PHE A 438 23.63 -7.56 11.68
N GLN A 439 24.71 -8.09 12.27
CA GLN A 439 25.96 -8.41 11.55
C GLN A 439 25.95 -9.80 10.91
N LEU A 440 25.17 -10.74 11.45
CA LEU A 440 25.12 -12.14 11.02
C LEU A 440 24.55 -12.34 9.59
N SER A 441 23.93 -11.33 8.96
CA SER A 441 23.34 -11.45 7.62
C SER A 441 24.22 -10.96 6.46
N LYS A 442 25.37 -10.32 6.71
CA LYS A 442 26.27 -9.84 5.63
C LYS A 442 27.20 -10.94 5.08
N GLY A 443 27.05 -12.18 5.51
CA GLY A 443 27.96 -13.28 5.18
C GLY A 443 27.30 -14.60 4.79
N ALA A 444 26.03 -14.60 4.38
CA ALA A 444 25.32 -15.78 3.88
C ALA A 444 24.98 -15.62 2.40
#